data_AF-A0A3V3JRG7-F1
#
_entry.id   AF-A0A3V3JRG7-F1
#
_cell.length_a   1.000
_cell.length_b   1.000
_cell.length_c   1.000
_cell.angle_alpha   90.00
_cell.angle_beta   90.00
_cell.angle_gamma   90.00
#
_symmetry.space_group_name_H-M   'P 1'
#
loop_
_entity.id
_entity.type
_entity.pdbx_description
1 polymer ?
#
loop_
_entity_poly.entity_id
_entity_poly.type
_entity_poly.pdbx_seq_one_letter_code
_entity_poly.pdbx_strand_id
1 'polypeptide(L)'
;MKYLVNTGVTLSFADGSRYEITKGIHSGADFPDNVRSHWAFDAYAKQIDDAEADKLEAVNADLKAYVVSLESANAELLAQIAEKDKEIAGLKSAVTKLDDKSVESEDKQETGNAKKQSSANK
;
A
#
# COMPACT_ATOMS: atom_id res chain seq x y z
N MET A 1 21.46 -28.07 14.78
CA MET A 1 20.04 -28.45 14.68
C MET A 1 19.20 -27.21 14.89
N LYS A 2 18.29 -26.92 13.95
CA LYS A 2 17.38 -25.77 13.99
C LYS A 2 15.94 -26.26 14.18
N TYR A 3 15.05 -25.36 14.56
CA TYR A 3 13.62 -25.63 14.72
C TYR A 3 12.79 -24.58 14.01
N LEU A 4 11.77 -25.03 13.29
CA LEU A 4 10.71 -24.21 12.71
C LEU A 4 9.52 -24.17 13.66
N VAL A 5 9.17 -22.97 14.11
CA VAL A 5 7.98 -22.70 14.91
C VAL A 5 6.95 -21.98 14.04
N ASN A 6 5.82 -22.63 13.78
CA ASN A 6 4.77 -22.09 12.91
C ASN A 6 3.81 -21.12 13.63
N THR A 7 3.65 -21.30 14.95
CA THR A 7 2.74 -20.53 15.79
C THR A 7 3.45 -20.20 17.10
N GLY A 8 3.44 -18.92 17.51
CA GLY A 8 3.98 -18.54 18.81
C GLY A 8 3.12 -19.10 19.94
N VAL A 9 3.75 -19.58 21.00
CA VAL A 9 3.08 -20.22 22.14
C VAL A 9 3.83 -19.92 23.44
N THR A 10 3.11 -19.93 24.56
CA THR A 10 3.72 -19.92 25.88
C THR A 10 3.59 -21.29 26.54
N LEU A 11 4.71 -21.95 26.81
CA LEU A 11 4.75 -23.16 27.62
C LEU A 11 4.68 -22.77 29.10
N SER A 12 3.89 -23.51 29.88
CA SER A 12 3.77 -23.34 31.33
C SER A 12 4.27 -24.60 32.03
N PHE A 13 5.15 -24.43 33.01
CA PHE A 13 5.80 -25.54 33.71
C PHE A 13 5.18 -25.78 35.10
N ALA A 14 5.48 -26.94 35.69
CA ALA A 14 4.92 -27.35 36.99
C ALA A 14 5.39 -26.47 38.17
N ASP A 15 6.53 -25.80 38.03
CA ASP A 15 7.04 -24.82 38.99
C ASP A 15 6.37 -23.44 38.87
N GLY A 16 5.39 -23.30 37.97
CA GLY A 16 4.69 -22.05 37.68
C GLY A 16 5.43 -21.11 36.72
N SER A 17 6.64 -21.46 36.29
CA SER A 17 7.38 -20.69 35.30
C SER A 17 6.74 -20.81 33.91
N ARG A 18 7.04 -19.82 33.05
CA ARG A 18 6.51 -19.75 31.68
C ARG A 18 7.65 -19.44 30.72
N TYR A 19 7.60 -20.05 29.54
CA TYR A 19 8.56 -19.79 28.47
C TYR A 19 7.82 -19.49 27.18
N GLU A 20 8.13 -18.35 26.57
CA GLU A 20 7.55 -17.94 25.30
C GLU A 20 8.39 -18.44 24.13
N ILE A 21 7.76 -19.17 23.22
CA ILE A 21 8.32 -19.60 21.95
C ILE A 21 7.71 -18.70 20.88
N THR A 22 8.54 -17.94 20.18
CA THR A 22 8.08 -17.07 19.10
C THR A 22 8.05 -17.79 17.76
N LYS A 23 7.19 -17.35 16.85
CA LYS A 23 7.13 -17.90 15.48
C LYS A 23 8.43 -17.58 14.73
N GLY A 24 9.00 -18.56 14.04
CA GLY A 24 10.21 -18.38 13.23
C GLY A 24 11.12 -19.60 13.20
N ILE A 25 12.32 -19.40 12.67
CA ILE A 25 13.41 -20.38 12.74
C ILE A 25 14.30 -20.01 13.90
N HIS A 26 14.57 -20.99 14.76
CA HIS A 26 15.39 -20.85 15.95
C HIS A 26 16.50 -21.88 15.97
N SER A 27 17.64 -21.50 16.55
CA SER A 27 18.70 -22.44 16.88
C SER A 27 18.23 -23.35 18.02
N GLY A 28 18.65 -24.62 18.02
CA GLY A 28 18.42 -25.49 19.17
C GLY A 28 19.04 -24.96 20.47
N ALA A 29 20.04 -24.08 20.38
CA ALA A 29 20.64 -23.41 21.54
C ALA A 29 19.74 -22.32 22.16
N ASP A 30 18.74 -21.83 21.41
CA ASP A 30 17.78 -20.83 21.91
C ASP A 30 16.81 -21.47 22.91
N PHE A 31 16.64 -22.79 22.86
CA PHE A 31 15.74 -23.55 23.72
C PHE A 31 16.49 -24.28 24.84
N PRO A 32 16.28 -23.88 26.11
CA PRO A 32 16.79 -24.61 27.26
C PRO A 32 16.27 -26.06 27.31
N ASP A 33 16.99 -26.94 28.01
CA ASP A 33 16.68 -28.37 28.05
C ASP A 33 15.29 -28.69 28.60
N ASN A 34 14.82 -27.95 29.60
CA ASN A 34 13.47 -28.10 30.15
C ASN A 34 12.39 -27.74 29.12
N VAL A 35 12.63 -26.76 28.26
CA VAL A 35 11.74 -26.38 27.15
C VAL A 35 11.69 -27.48 26.10
N ARG A 36 12.86 -27.98 25.66
CA ARG A 36 12.93 -29.07 24.66
C ARG A 36 12.35 -30.39 25.16
N SER A 37 12.40 -30.63 26.47
CA SER A 37 11.84 -31.82 27.10
C SER A 37 10.36 -31.68 27.46
N HIS A 38 9.77 -30.50 27.26
CA HIS A 38 8.36 -30.27 27.59
C HIS A 38 7.45 -31.07 26.64
N TRP A 39 6.42 -31.73 27.19
CA TRP A 39 5.53 -32.63 26.42
C TRP A 39 4.87 -31.99 25.20
N ALA A 40 4.68 -30.67 25.24
CA ALA A 40 4.06 -29.91 24.16
C ALA A 40 5.06 -29.32 23.14
N PHE A 41 6.37 -29.42 23.37
CA PHE A 41 7.38 -28.73 22.56
C PHE A 41 7.32 -29.15 21.08
N ASP A 42 7.32 -30.45 20.81
CA ASP A 42 7.29 -31.00 19.44
C ASP A 42 5.99 -30.68 18.68
N ALA A 43 4.91 -30.30 19.38
CA ALA A 43 3.68 -29.86 18.74
C ALA A 43 3.80 -28.46 18.11
N TYR A 44 4.76 -27.66 18.57
CA TYR A 44 4.95 -26.27 18.14
C TYR A 44 6.28 -26.03 17.42
N ALA A 45 7.33 -26.80 17.74
CA ALA A 45 8.67 -26.65 17.20
C ALA A 45 9.06 -27.91 16.41
N LYS A 46 8.98 -27.83 15.08
CA LYS A 46 9.43 -28.91 14.18
C LYS A 46 10.94 -28.80 13.99
N GLN A 47 11.69 -29.86 14.29
CA GLN A 47 13.11 -29.90 13.94
C GLN A 47 13.30 -29.88 12.42
N ILE A 48 14.25 -29.06 11.96
CA ILE A 48 14.63 -28.94 10.55
C ILE A 48 16.16 -28.99 10.42
N ASP A 49 16.64 -29.37 9.24
CA ASP A 49 18.06 -29.30 8.93
C ASP A 49 18.48 -27.88 8.47
N ASP A 50 19.79 -27.66 8.36
CA ASP A 50 20.33 -26.35 8.01
C ASP A 50 19.97 -25.96 6.57
N ALA A 51 19.85 -26.92 5.65
CA ALA A 51 19.48 -26.65 4.26
C ALA A 51 18.01 -26.18 4.11
N GLU A 52 17.08 -26.81 4.83
CA GLU A 52 15.66 -26.41 4.91
C GLU A 52 15.54 -25.03 5.57
N ALA A 53 16.32 -24.78 6.63
CA ALA A 53 16.35 -23.47 7.28
C ALA A 53 16.83 -22.36 6.35
N ASP A 54 17.97 -22.56 5.68
CA ASP A 54 18.56 -21.56 4.78
C ASP A 54 17.61 -21.26 3.60
N LYS A 55 16.93 -22.28 3.07
CA LYS A 55 15.90 -22.11 2.04
C LYS A 55 14.73 -21.25 2.54
N LEU A 56 14.22 -21.52 3.74
CA LEU A 56 13.10 -20.77 4.32
C LEU A 56 13.49 -19.32 4.65
N GLU A 57 14.72 -19.10 5.15
CA GLU A 57 15.27 -17.77 5.40
C GLU A 57 15.42 -16.98 4.10
N ALA A 58 15.93 -17.60 3.02
CA ALA A 58 16.03 -16.98 1.70
C ALA A 58 14.66 -16.58 1.13
N VAL A 59 13.68 -17.49 1.17
CA VAL A 59 12.30 -17.19 0.72
C VAL A 59 11.68 -16.04 1.53
N ASN A 60 11.93 -15.98 2.83
CA ASN A 60 11.44 -14.90 3.68
C ASN A 60 12.11 -13.55 3.35
N ALA A 61 13.41 -13.55 3.06
CA ALA A 61 14.13 -12.37 2.61
C ALA A 61 13.59 -11.86 1.26
N ASP A 62 13.37 -12.76 0.30
CA ASP A 62 12.79 -12.43 -1.01
C ASP A 62 11.37 -11.86 -0.86
N LEU A 63 10.54 -12.47 0.00
CA LEU A 63 9.18 -11.98 0.25
C LEU A 63 9.19 -10.59 0.87
N LYS A 64 10.09 -10.32 1.82
CA LYS A 64 10.25 -8.97 2.41
C LYS A 64 10.68 -7.95 1.36
N ALA A 65 11.63 -8.29 0.50
CA ALA A 65 12.05 -7.41 -0.59
C ALA A 65 10.90 -7.13 -1.57
N TYR A 66 10.09 -8.15 -1.89
CA TYR A 66 8.92 -7.99 -2.74
C TYR A 66 7.85 -7.09 -2.12
N VAL A 67 7.59 -7.21 -0.82
CA VAL A 67 6.67 -6.31 -0.09
C VAL A 67 7.14 -4.86 -0.19
N VAL A 68 8.43 -4.58 0.08
CA VAL A 68 9.00 -3.23 -0.04
C VAL A 68 8.87 -2.68 -1.48
N SER A 69 9.07 -3.53 -2.48
CA SER A 69 8.88 -3.15 -3.89
C SER A 69 7.42 -2.78 -4.18
N LEU A 70 6.45 -3.54 -3.65
CA LEU A 70 5.02 -3.25 -3.82
C LEU A 70 4.61 -1.96 -3.09
N GLU A 71 5.12 -1.74 -1.88
CA GLU A 71 4.89 -0.51 -1.12
C GLU A 71 5.40 0.72 -1.89
N SER A 72 6.60 0.61 -2.48
CA SER A 72 7.20 1.67 -3.31
C SER A 72 6.34 1.95 -4.56
N ALA A 73 5.95 0.90 -5.29
CA ALA A 73 5.09 1.04 -6.47
C ALA A 73 3.72 1.66 -6.12
N ASN A 74 3.13 1.28 -4.99
CA ASN A 74 1.88 1.87 -4.52
C ASN A 74 2.02 3.37 -4.20
N ALA A 75 3.12 3.76 -3.56
CA ALA A 75 3.41 5.17 -3.27
C ALA A 75 3.56 6.00 -4.57
N GLU A 76 4.26 5.45 -5.57
CA GLU A 76 4.40 6.09 -6.88
C GLU A 76 3.06 6.24 -7.61
N LEU A 77 2.22 5.21 -7.60
CA LEU A 77 0.89 5.26 -8.22
C LEU A 77 -0.02 6.29 -7.53
N LEU A 78 0.01 6.37 -6.21
CA LEU A 78 -0.74 7.40 -5.47
C LEU A 78 -0.28 8.81 -5.81
N ALA A 79 1.04 9.03 -5.97
CA ALA A 79 1.57 10.32 -6.40
C ALA A 79 1.14 10.69 -7.82
N GLN A 80 1.14 9.72 -8.75
CA GLN A 80 0.66 9.92 -10.12
C GLN A 80 -0.83 10.27 -10.17
N ILE A 81 -1.66 9.57 -9.36
CA ILE A 81 -3.09 9.88 -9.24
C ILE A 81 -3.29 11.30 -8.74
N ALA A 82 -2.59 11.70 -7.67
CA ALA A 82 -2.71 13.05 -7.12
C ALA A 82 -2.32 14.15 -8.12
N GLU A 83 -1.31 13.91 -8.95
CA GLU A 83 -0.93 14.85 -10.00
C GLU A 83 -1.96 14.92 -11.13
N LYS A 84 -2.48 13.76 -11.54
CA LYS A 84 -3.56 13.69 -12.55
C LYS A 84 -4.84 14.37 -12.08
N ASP A 85 -5.18 14.26 -10.80
CA ASP A 85 -6.33 14.96 -10.22
C ASP A 85 -6.18 16.49 -10.28
N LYS A 86 -4.97 17.02 -10.02
CA LYS A 86 -4.69 18.45 -10.21
C LYS A 86 -4.82 18.88 -11.66
N GLU A 87 -4.27 18.08 -12.59
CA GLU A 87 -4.37 18.34 -14.03
C GLU A 87 -5.84 18.40 -14.46
N ILE A 88 -6.65 17.43 -14.03
CA ILE A 88 -8.10 17.39 -14.30
C ILE A 88 -8.80 18.61 -13.71
N ALA A 89 -8.50 19.01 -12.47
CA ALA A 89 -9.09 20.19 -11.84
C ALA A 89 -8.72 21.49 -12.61
N GLY A 90 -7.48 21.59 -13.06
CA GLY A 90 -6.99 22.70 -13.88
C GLY A 90 -7.72 22.78 -15.23
N LEU A 91 -7.82 21.64 -15.94
CA LEU A 91 -8.53 21.56 -17.22
C LEU A 91 -10.03 21.89 -17.07
N LYS A 92 -10.70 21.33 -16.05
CA LYS A 92 -12.11 21.67 -15.75
C LYS A 92 -12.30 23.17 -15.56
N SER A 93 -11.40 23.81 -14.81
CA SER A 93 -11.44 25.26 -14.58
C SER A 93 -11.18 26.09 -15.86
N ALA A 94 -10.38 25.57 -16.78
CA ALA A 94 -10.13 26.23 -18.07
C ALA A 94 -11.35 26.11 -19.00
N VAL A 95 -12.00 24.93 -19.02
CA VAL A 95 -13.23 24.70 -19.78
C VAL A 95 -14.34 25.64 -19.31
N THR A 96 -14.61 25.73 -18.01
CA THR A 96 -15.66 26.63 -17.49
C THR A 96 -15.41 28.10 -17.85
N LYS A 97 -14.15 28.55 -17.84
CA LYS A 97 -13.79 29.92 -18.24
C LYS A 97 -13.98 30.18 -19.74
N LEU A 98 -13.79 29.17 -20.58
CA LEU A 98 -14.04 29.27 -22.01
C LEU A 98 -15.54 29.32 -22.30
N ASP A 99 -16.33 28.50 -21.60
CA ASP A 99 -17.80 28.53 -21.69
C ASP A 99 -18.33 29.93 -21.29
N ASP A 100 -17.88 30.49 -20.15
CA ASP A 100 -18.30 31.84 -19.72
C ASP A 100 -17.92 32.95 -20.73
N LYS A 101 -16.72 32.85 -21.34
CA LYS A 101 -16.28 33.81 -22.38
C LYS A 101 -17.07 33.69 -23.68
N SER A 102 -17.52 32.49 -24.04
CA SER A 102 -18.34 32.29 -25.24
C SER A 102 -19.71 32.92 -25.08
N VAL A 103 -20.30 32.85 -23.87
CA VAL A 103 -21.58 33.48 -23.54
C VAL A 103 -21.46 35.02 -23.51
N GLU A 104 -20.38 35.58 -22.96
CA GLU A 104 -20.13 37.03 -22.99
C GLU A 104 -19.83 37.59 -24.40
N SER A 105 -19.35 36.74 -25.32
CA SER A 105 -19.04 37.15 -26.69
C SER A 105 -20.27 37.14 -27.60
N GLU A 106 -21.28 36.32 -27.30
CA GLU A 106 -22.56 36.31 -28.02
C GLU A 106 -23.43 37.54 -27.66
N ASP A 107 -23.39 38.01 -26.41
CA ASP A 107 -24.21 39.15 -25.95
C ASP A 107 -23.72 40.54 -26.44
N LYS A 108 -22.51 40.63 -27.00
CA LYS A 108 -21.92 41.91 -27.46
C LYS A 108 -21.97 42.15 -28.97
N GLN A 109 -22.54 41.23 -29.76
CA GLN A 109 -22.64 41.43 -31.22
C GLN A 109 -23.98 41.98 -31.73
N GLU A 110 -25.01 42.15 -30.87
CA GLU A 110 -26.36 42.57 -31.32
C GLU A 110 -26.72 44.04 -31.04
N THR A 111 -25.74 44.95 -30.86
CA THR A 111 -26.02 46.40 -30.73
C THR A 111 -25.10 47.26 -31.59
N GLY A 112 -25.22 47.16 -32.91
CA GLY A 112 -24.30 47.92 -33.77
C GLY A 112 -24.64 48.03 -35.25
N ASN A 113 -25.89 48.32 -35.64
CA ASN A 113 -26.09 48.92 -36.97
C ASN A 113 -27.33 49.81 -37.08
N ALA A 114 -27.35 50.89 -36.29
CA ALA A 114 -28.18 52.05 -36.59
C ALA A 114 -27.50 52.90 -37.68
N LYS A 115 -27.81 52.66 -38.97
CA LYS A 115 -27.56 53.64 -40.03
C LYS A 115 -28.89 54.13 -40.60
N LYS A 116 -29.28 55.30 -40.11
CA LYS A 116 -30.40 56.13 -40.57
C LYS A 116 -30.41 56.24 -42.10
N GLN A 117 -31.54 55.91 -42.74
CA GLN A 117 -31.95 56.56 -43.98
C GLN A 117 -33.42 56.94 -43.88
N SER A 118 -33.64 58.20 -43.53
CA SER A 118 -34.90 58.91 -43.77
C SER A 118 -34.95 59.30 -45.24
N SER A 119 -36.00 58.92 -45.95
CA SER A 119 -36.52 59.75 -47.05
C SER A 119 -37.96 59.39 -47.35
N ALA A 120 -38.81 60.41 -47.19
CA ALA A 120 -40.20 60.46 -47.59
C ALA A 120 -40.37 60.18 -49.09
N ASN A 121 -41.50 59.60 -49.47
CA ASN A 121 -42.14 60.05 -50.71
C ASN A 121 -43.66 59.89 -50.64
N LYS A 122 -44.33 60.87 -51.25
CA LYS A 122 -45.79 61.05 -51.38
C LYS A 122 -46.46 59.99 -52.23
#